data_AF-A0A6A6D7X7-F1
#
_entry.id   AF-A0A6A6D7X7-F1
#
_cell.length_a   1.000
_cell.length_b   1.000
_cell.length_c   1.000
_cell.angle_alpha   90.00
_cell.angle_beta   90.00
_cell.angle_gamma   90.00
#
_symmetry.space_group_name_H-M   'P 1'
#
loop_
_entity.id
_entity.type
_entity.pdbx_description
1 polymer ?
#
loop_
_entity_poly.entity_id
_entity_poly.type
_entity_poly.pdbx_seq_one_letter_code
_entity_poly.pdbx_strand_id
1 'polypeptide(L)'
;MRLLRLEGGGEFSLVEYVGRNIPQYAILSHTWGADHEEVTFRDLTKGIGKSKAGYRKLTFCTKRAAHNGLQFFWVDTCCIDKSSSAELSEAVNSMFQWYHRAYKCYVYLSDVSISCSGRSDLCSQQTWKLAFQRSRWFTRGWTLQELLAPKSVEFFSIEGEQLGDKISLVQEIHDTTGISVQALQGSPLSQFSVDERMS
;
A
#
# COMPACT_ATOMS: atom_id res chain seq x y z
N MET A 1 12.57 -8.35 -9.87
CA MET A 1 11.82 -7.58 -8.85
C MET A 1 12.81 -7.00 -7.86
N ARG A 2 12.74 -5.70 -7.55
CA ARG A 2 13.56 -5.10 -6.49
C ARG A 2 12.78 -4.98 -5.19
N LEU A 3 13.44 -5.12 -4.06
CA LEU A 3 12.89 -4.99 -2.72
C LEU A 3 13.78 -4.06 -1.89
N LEU A 4 13.19 -3.42 -0.91
CA LEU A 4 13.93 -2.72 0.14
C LEU A 4 14.17 -3.70 1.29
N ARG A 5 15.44 -3.93 1.61
CA ARG A 5 15.88 -4.73 2.74
C ARG A 5 16.08 -3.83 3.95
N LEU A 6 15.46 -4.19 5.06
CA LEU A 6 15.69 -3.55 6.34
C LEU A 6 17.12 -3.78 6.79
N GLU A 7 17.78 -2.69 7.17
CA GLU A 7 19.09 -2.69 7.81
C GLU A 7 18.94 -2.27 9.29
N GLY A 8 20.00 -2.40 10.07
CA GLY A 8 20.01 -1.94 11.45
C GLY A 8 19.73 -0.43 11.57
N GLY A 9 19.07 -0.01 12.65
CA GLY A 9 18.87 1.42 12.96
C GLY A 9 17.76 2.12 12.15
N GLY A 10 16.87 1.38 11.48
CA GLY A 10 15.77 1.94 10.70
C GLY A 10 16.15 2.39 9.29
N GLU A 11 17.36 2.08 8.86
CA GLU A 11 17.84 2.24 7.50
C GLU A 11 17.39 1.08 6.61
N PHE A 12 17.50 1.24 5.30
CA PHE A 12 17.18 0.20 4.33
C PHE A 12 18.02 0.34 3.06
N SER A 13 18.24 -0.77 2.38
CA SER A 13 18.99 -0.83 1.12
C SER A 13 18.14 -1.46 0.01
N LEU A 14 18.36 -1.03 -1.24
CA LEU A 14 17.67 -1.62 -2.38
C LEU A 14 18.42 -2.87 -2.83
N VAL A 15 17.70 -3.99 -2.95
CA VAL A 15 18.23 -5.28 -3.39
C VAL A 15 17.39 -5.83 -4.55
N GLU A 16 18.05 -6.48 -5.50
CA GLU A 16 17.40 -7.04 -6.69
C GLU A 16 17.31 -8.56 -6.62
N TYR A 17 16.14 -9.09 -6.95
CA TYR A 17 15.86 -10.52 -7.06
C TYR A 17 15.40 -10.87 -8.47
N VAL A 18 16.02 -11.90 -9.04
CA VAL A 18 15.69 -12.46 -10.36
C VAL A 18 15.09 -13.85 -10.19
N GLY A 19 14.03 -14.15 -10.95
CA GLY A 19 13.40 -15.46 -10.95
C GLY A 19 12.42 -15.70 -9.79
N ARG A 20 12.38 -16.94 -9.29
CA ARG A 20 11.34 -17.41 -8.34
C ARG A 20 11.73 -17.33 -6.87
N ASN A 21 13.00 -17.07 -6.56
CA ASN A 21 13.51 -17.05 -5.19
C ASN A 21 13.33 -15.66 -4.56
N ILE A 22 12.08 -15.19 -4.53
CA ILE A 22 11.73 -13.92 -3.90
C ILE A 22 11.40 -14.21 -2.42
N PRO A 23 12.05 -13.54 -1.45
CA PRO A 23 11.78 -13.76 -0.03
C PRO A 23 10.37 -13.30 0.34
N GLN A 24 9.92 -13.58 1.56
CA GLN A 24 8.70 -12.95 2.06
C GLN A 24 8.91 -11.44 2.23
N TYR A 25 7.95 -10.64 1.76
CA TYR A 25 8.00 -9.19 1.84
C TYR A 25 6.64 -8.59 2.19
N ALA A 26 6.67 -7.38 2.74
CA ALA A 26 5.50 -6.51 2.82
C ALA A 26 5.38 -5.65 1.55
N ILE A 27 4.17 -5.22 1.18
CA ILE A 27 3.97 -4.29 0.07
C ILE A 27 3.27 -3.04 0.58
N LEU A 28 3.76 -1.87 0.15
CA LEU A 28 3.15 -0.58 0.50
C LEU A 28 2.26 -0.10 -0.65
N SER A 29 0.97 -0.08 -0.38
CA SER A 29 -0.01 0.62 -1.20
C SER A 29 -0.22 2.03 -0.63
N HIS A 30 -0.21 3.05 -1.49
CA HIS A 30 -0.29 4.44 -1.06
C HIS A 30 -0.69 5.35 -2.23
N THR A 31 -1.09 6.58 -1.91
CA THR A 31 -1.29 7.63 -2.93
C THR A 31 0.00 8.42 -3.13
N TRP A 32 0.33 8.73 -4.38
CA TRP A 32 1.51 9.55 -4.66
C TRP A 32 1.24 11.01 -4.26
N GLY A 33 2.26 11.64 -3.68
CA GLY A 33 2.34 13.10 -3.52
C GLY A 33 2.72 13.79 -4.81
N ALA A 34 3.20 15.02 -4.71
CA ALA A 34 3.78 15.69 -5.88
C ALA A 34 5.11 15.03 -6.29
N ASP A 35 5.46 15.03 -7.58
CA ASP A 35 6.64 14.34 -8.11
C ASP A 35 7.96 14.70 -7.38
N HIS A 36 8.10 15.95 -6.94
CA HIS A 36 9.28 16.43 -6.21
C HIS A 36 9.35 15.95 -4.75
N GLU A 37 8.19 15.60 -4.17
CA GLU A 37 8.08 15.05 -2.82
C GLU A 37 8.30 13.54 -2.79
N GLU A 38 8.21 12.89 -3.95
CA GLU A 38 8.30 11.44 -4.06
C GLU A 38 9.72 10.92 -4.07
N VAL A 39 9.96 9.85 -3.30
CA VAL A 39 11.26 9.16 -3.30
C VAL A 39 11.27 8.15 -4.43
N THR A 40 12.11 8.41 -5.42
CA THR A 40 12.25 7.58 -6.62
C THR A 40 13.38 6.57 -6.49
N PHE A 41 13.43 5.61 -7.41
CA PHE A 41 14.55 4.67 -7.54
C PHE A 41 15.90 5.40 -7.65
N ARG A 42 15.94 6.49 -8.43
CA ARG A 42 17.13 7.31 -8.62
C ARG A 42 17.56 8.03 -7.32
N ASP A 43 16.60 8.43 -6.49
CA ASP A 43 16.92 9.10 -5.22
C ASP A 43 17.54 8.14 -4.22
N LEU A 44 17.06 6.88 -4.18
CA LEU A 44 17.65 5.85 -3.31
C LEU A 44 19.04 5.43 -3.77
N THR A 45 19.23 5.22 -5.07
CA THR A 45 20.55 4.85 -5.63
C THR A 45 21.61 5.94 -5.43
N LYS A 46 21.18 7.22 -5.39
CA LYS A 46 22.07 8.36 -5.09
C LYS A 46 22.15 8.74 -3.61
N GLY A 47 21.32 8.15 -2.75
CA GLY A 47 21.26 8.49 -1.32
C GLY A 47 20.68 9.87 -1.00
N ILE A 48 19.90 10.48 -1.90
CA ILE A 48 19.39 11.86 -1.77
C ILE A 48 17.91 11.95 -1.38
N GLY A 49 17.23 10.82 -1.18
CA GLY A 49 15.78 10.78 -0.92
C GLY A 49 15.33 11.18 0.49
N LYS A 50 16.25 11.23 1.48
CA LYS A 50 15.89 11.39 2.90
C LYS A 50 15.22 12.72 3.25
N SER A 51 15.48 13.78 2.48
CA SER A 51 14.90 15.11 2.69
C SER A 51 13.50 15.27 2.11
N LYS A 52 13.04 14.32 1.28
CA LYS A 52 11.75 14.41 0.60
C LYS A 52 10.60 14.02 1.54
N ALA A 53 9.45 14.67 1.42
CA ALA A 53 8.29 14.40 2.25
C ALA A 53 7.80 12.94 2.12
N GLY A 54 7.87 12.37 0.90
CA GLY A 54 7.56 10.97 0.61
C GLY A 54 8.48 9.96 1.28
N TYR A 55 9.57 10.38 1.93
CA TYR A 55 10.39 9.48 2.76
C TYR A 55 9.63 8.99 3.99
N ARG A 56 8.64 9.76 4.48
CA ARG A 56 7.83 9.39 5.66
C ARG A 56 7.14 8.04 5.52
N LYS A 57 6.53 7.77 4.36
CA LYS A 57 5.85 6.49 4.09
C LYS A 57 6.83 5.31 4.01
N LEU A 58 8.08 5.55 3.57
CA LEU A 58 9.13 4.53 3.60
C LEU A 58 9.50 4.20 5.05
N THR A 59 9.75 5.21 5.87
CA THR A 59 10.02 5.02 7.31
C THR A 59 8.87 4.32 8.02
N PHE A 60 7.61 4.67 7.71
CA PHE A 60 6.44 3.98 8.20
C PHE A 60 6.47 2.49 7.81
N CYS A 61 6.67 2.19 6.52
CA CYS A 61 6.69 0.82 6.02
C CYS A 61 7.83 0.00 6.64
N THR A 62 9.03 0.58 6.78
CA THR A 62 10.18 -0.03 7.49
C THR A 62 9.80 -0.42 8.91
N LYS A 63 9.21 0.50 9.69
CA LYS A 63 8.80 0.21 11.07
C LYS A 63 7.76 -0.90 11.13
N ARG A 64 6.77 -0.87 10.23
CA ARG A 64 5.68 -1.86 10.22
C ARG A 64 6.15 -3.24 9.74
N ALA A 65 7.02 -3.29 8.74
CA ALA A 65 7.66 -4.52 8.29
C ALA A 65 8.49 -5.15 9.41
N ALA A 66 9.30 -4.35 10.11
CA ALA A 66 10.10 -4.80 11.26
C ALA A 66 9.21 -5.37 12.38
N HIS A 67 8.13 -4.67 12.73
CA HIS A 67 7.17 -5.11 13.75
C HIS A 67 6.56 -6.49 13.41
N ASN A 68 6.31 -6.75 12.13
CA ASN A 68 5.76 -8.01 11.64
C ASN A 68 6.83 -9.07 11.31
N GLY A 69 8.09 -8.85 11.69
CA GLY A 69 9.19 -9.79 11.47
C GLY A 69 9.62 -9.92 10.01
N LEU A 70 9.25 -8.97 9.15
CA LEU A 70 9.60 -8.97 7.73
C LEU A 70 10.87 -8.17 7.48
N GLN A 71 11.85 -8.81 6.86
CA GLN A 71 13.11 -8.17 6.48
C GLN A 71 13.01 -7.38 5.18
N PHE A 72 11.98 -7.61 4.37
CA PHE A 72 11.84 -7.00 3.05
C PHE A 72 10.49 -6.31 2.88
N PHE A 73 10.49 -5.21 2.13
CA PHE A 73 9.26 -4.58 1.68
C PHE A 73 9.41 -4.00 0.27
N TRP A 74 8.28 -3.72 -0.37
CA TRP A 74 8.20 -3.19 -1.73
C TRP A 74 7.39 -1.90 -1.77
N VAL A 75 7.86 -0.93 -2.54
CA VAL A 75 7.19 0.34 -2.82
C VAL A 75 7.41 0.70 -4.29
N ASP A 76 6.34 0.92 -5.04
CA ASP A 76 6.37 1.15 -6.49
C ASP A 76 7.25 2.35 -6.90
N THR A 77 7.25 3.45 -6.14
CA THR A 77 7.99 4.67 -6.48
C THR A 77 9.50 4.47 -6.52
N CYS A 78 10.04 3.56 -5.70
CA CYS A 78 11.48 3.37 -5.57
C CYS A 78 11.99 1.96 -5.90
N CYS A 79 11.10 0.97 -5.98
CA CYS A 79 11.46 -0.39 -6.42
C CYS A 79 11.34 -0.57 -7.95
N ILE A 80 10.66 0.33 -8.65
CA ILE A 80 10.57 0.34 -10.12
C ILE A 80 11.38 1.52 -10.66
N ASP A 81 12.27 1.26 -11.61
CA ASP A 81 12.85 2.31 -12.43
C ASP A 81 11.84 2.75 -13.50
N LYS A 82 11.05 3.76 -13.16
CA LYS A 82 10.05 4.36 -14.06
C LYS A 82 10.67 5.07 -15.28
N SER A 83 11.98 5.30 -15.30
CA SER A 83 12.68 5.86 -16.47
C SER A 83 12.93 4.80 -17.56
N SER A 84 12.91 3.52 -17.19
CA SER A 84 13.01 2.40 -18.11
C SER A 84 11.61 1.97 -18.55
N SER A 85 11.25 2.26 -19.80
CA SER A 85 9.93 1.87 -20.35
C SER A 85 9.73 0.35 -20.37
N ALA A 86 10.79 -0.42 -20.59
CA ALA A 86 10.76 -1.88 -20.54
C ALA A 86 10.45 -2.38 -19.13
N GLU A 87 11.12 -1.83 -18.11
CA GLU A 87 10.89 -2.21 -16.72
C GLU A 87 9.50 -1.78 -16.23
N LEU A 88 9.07 -0.56 -16.58
CA LEU A 88 7.73 -0.09 -16.26
C LEU A 88 6.65 -1.01 -16.83
N SER A 89 6.81 -1.44 -18.09
CA SER A 89 5.87 -2.37 -18.73
C SER A 89 5.85 -3.74 -18.05
N GLU A 90 7.03 -4.28 -17.73
CA GLU A 90 7.13 -5.54 -16.99
C GLU A 90 6.51 -5.45 -15.59
N ALA A 91 6.73 -4.33 -14.90
CA ALA A 91 6.17 -4.07 -13.58
C ALA A 91 4.65 -4.00 -13.62
N VAL A 92 4.06 -3.29 -14.60
CA VAL A 92 2.61 -3.24 -14.80
C VAL A 92 2.02 -4.64 -14.98
N ASN A 93 2.65 -5.48 -15.81
CA ASN A 93 2.17 -6.84 -16.05
C ASN A 93 2.36 -7.76 -14.83
N SER A 94 3.29 -7.44 -13.93
CA SER A 94 3.64 -8.29 -12.77
C SER A 94 3.00 -7.82 -11.46
N MET A 95 2.45 -6.62 -11.41
CA MET A 95 2.03 -5.96 -10.17
C MET A 95 0.95 -6.75 -9.42
N PHE A 96 -0.06 -7.26 -10.12
CA PHE A 96 -1.08 -8.12 -9.49
C PHE A 96 -0.44 -9.32 -8.79
N GLN A 97 0.53 -9.98 -9.43
CA GLN A 97 1.24 -11.11 -8.86
C GLN A 97 2.09 -10.69 -7.65
N TRP A 98 2.71 -9.52 -7.68
CA TRP A 98 3.49 -8.98 -6.57
C TRP A 98 2.61 -8.63 -5.36
N TYR A 99 1.43 -8.06 -5.57
CA TYR A 99 0.46 -7.84 -4.51
C TYR A 99 -0.08 -9.16 -3.95
N HIS A 100 -0.41 -10.12 -4.81
CA HIS A 100 -0.90 -11.44 -4.38
C HIS A 100 0.13 -12.26 -3.58
N ARG A 101 1.41 -12.14 -3.91
CA ARG A 101 2.50 -12.84 -3.20
C ARG A 101 3.00 -12.12 -1.95
N ALA A 102 2.63 -10.86 -1.74
CA ALA A 102 3.02 -10.13 -0.55
C ALA A 102 2.44 -10.81 0.70
N TYR A 103 3.26 -10.88 1.76
CA TYR A 103 2.82 -11.44 3.03
C TYR A 103 1.81 -10.51 3.73
N LYS A 104 2.06 -9.20 3.64
CA LYS A 104 1.20 -8.13 4.13
C LYS A 104 1.15 -6.98 3.13
N CYS A 105 -0.04 -6.45 2.88
CA CYS A 105 -0.23 -5.18 2.18
C CYS A 105 -0.56 -4.11 3.23
N TYR A 106 0.28 -3.08 3.33
CA TYR A 106 0.01 -1.91 4.16
C TYR A 106 -0.51 -0.81 3.25
N VAL A 107 -1.73 -0.35 3.51
CA VAL A 107 -2.33 0.79 2.82
C VAL A 107 -2.11 2.02 3.69
N TYR A 108 -1.25 2.93 3.23
CA TYR A 108 -0.94 4.16 3.93
C TYR A 108 -1.73 5.33 3.35
N LEU A 109 -2.67 5.85 4.16
CA LEU A 109 -3.60 6.90 3.75
C LEU A 109 -3.11 8.26 4.24
N SER A 110 -2.47 9.02 3.35
CA SER A 110 -1.91 10.34 3.68
C SER A 110 -2.97 11.42 3.95
N ASP A 111 -4.23 11.16 3.64
CA ASP A 111 -5.35 12.08 3.76
C ASP A 111 -6.36 11.69 4.88
N VAL A 112 -6.01 10.68 5.68
CA VAL A 112 -6.81 10.24 6.83
C VAL A 112 -6.01 10.44 8.10
N SER A 113 -6.58 11.14 9.08
CA SER A 113 -6.00 11.39 10.39
C SER A 113 -6.95 10.92 11.49
N ILE A 114 -6.43 10.31 12.55
CA ILE A 114 -7.21 9.89 13.72
C ILE A 114 -7.32 11.04 14.75
N SER A 115 -6.31 11.91 14.80
CA SER A 115 -6.22 13.00 15.76
C SER A 115 -7.15 14.16 15.38
N CYS A 116 -8.39 14.10 15.86
CA CYS A 116 -9.23 15.28 15.97
C CYS A 116 -8.74 16.13 17.15
N SER A 117 -8.24 17.32 16.87
CA SER A 117 -7.94 18.36 17.86
C SER A 117 -9.21 18.76 18.62
N GLY A 118 -9.44 18.11 19.76
CA GLY A 118 -10.39 18.53 20.79
C GLY A 118 -11.87 18.34 20.46
N ARG A 119 -12.44 17.17 20.79
CA ARG A 119 -13.77 16.96 21.43
C ARG A 119 -14.17 15.47 21.36
N SER A 120 -14.39 14.87 22.53
CA SER A 120 -15.01 13.56 22.83
C SER A 120 -14.71 12.36 21.90
N ASP A 121 -14.20 11.27 22.45
CA ASP A 121 -13.76 10.04 21.77
C ASP A 121 -14.78 9.33 20.85
N LEU A 122 -16.08 9.62 20.97
CA LEU A 122 -17.11 9.10 20.05
C LEU A 122 -17.15 9.88 18.71
N CYS A 123 -16.77 11.16 18.73
CA CYS A 123 -16.73 11.99 17.53
C CYS A 123 -15.53 11.63 16.64
N SER A 124 -14.42 11.20 17.25
CA SER A 124 -13.19 10.85 16.52
C SER A 124 -13.35 9.60 15.65
N GLN A 125 -14.03 8.55 16.15
CA GLN A 125 -14.29 7.32 15.36
C GLN A 125 -15.14 7.58 14.11
N GLN A 126 -16.23 8.35 14.26
CA GLN A 126 -17.08 8.68 13.10
C GLN A 126 -16.33 9.57 12.10
N THR A 127 -15.45 10.45 12.58
CA THR A 127 -14.75 11.43 11.75
C THR A 127 -13.69 10.79 10.86
N TRP A 128 -12.86 9.88 11.40
CA TRP A 128 -11.84 9.22 10.56
C TRP A 128 -12.46 8.24 9.57
N LYS A 129 -13.58 7.58 9.92
CA LYS A 129 -14.31 6.70 8.98
C LYS A 129 -14.84 7.47 7.78
N LEU A 130 -15.38 8.66 7.98
CA LEU A 130 -15.80 9.54 6.88
C LEU A 130 -14.61 10.00 6.03
N ALA A 131 -13.47 10.31 6.66
CA ALA A 131 -12.23 10.64 5.93
C ALA A 131 -11.70 9.43 5.14
N PHE A 132 -11.78 8.23 5.70
CA PHE A 132 -11.42 6.98 5.05
C PHE A 132 -12.23 6.75 3.78
N GLN A 133 -13.56 6.81 3.87
CA GLN A 133 -14.45 6.65 2.70
C GLN A 133 -14.22 7.73 1.62
N ARG A 134 -13.74 8.92 2.01
CA ARG A 134 -13.40 10.01 1.10
C ARG A 134 -11.94 10.02 0.65
N SER A 135 -11.14 9.04 1.07
CA SER A 135 -9.72 9.02 0.75
C SER A 135 -9.52 8.93 -0.75
N ARG A 136 -8.57 9.71 -1.27
CA ARG A 136 -8.10 9.65 -2.65
C ARG A 136 -7.56 8.28 -3.02
N TRP A 137 -7.26 7.43 -2.04
CA TRP A 137 -6.86 6.05 -2.30
C TRP A 137 -7.96 5.27 -3.02
N PHE A 138 -9.23 5.51 -2.72
CA PHE A 138 -10.35 4.80 -3.34
C PHE A 138 -10.69 5.25 -4.76
N THR A 139 -10.22 6.43 -5.18
CA THR A 139 -10.54 6.98 -6.50
C THR A 139 -9.53 6.58 -7.59
N ARG A 140 -8.54 5.74 -7.26
CA ARG A 140 -7.49 5.32 -8.18
C ARG A 140 -7.88 4.06 -8.93
N GLY A 141 -7.53 3.98 -10.22
CA GLY A 141 -7.77 2.78 -11.04
C GLY A 141 -7.01 1.52 -10.59
N TRP A 142 -6.01 1.66 -9.72
CA TRP A 142 -5.21 0.53 -9.22
C TRP A 142 -5.75 -0.08 -7.92
N THR A 143 -6.64 0.62 -7.22
CA THR A 143 -7.15 0.24 -5.90
C THR A 143 -7.72 -1.17 -5.89
N LEU A 144 -8.39 -1.57 -6.96
CA LEU A 144 -8.94 -2.92 -7.11
C LEU A 144 -7.85 -4.00 -6.99
N GLN A 145 -6.72 -3.83 -7.68
CA GLN A 145 -5.62 -4.81 -7.62
C GLN A 145 -4.95 -4.78 -6.26
N GLU A 146 -4.73 -3.59 -5.69
CA GLU A 146 -4.08 -3.41 -4.38
C GLU A 146 -4.94 -3.96 -3.23
N LEU A 147 -6.25 -4.08 -3.42
CA LEU A 147 -7.22 -4.56 -2.43
C LEU A 147 -7.57 -6.05 -2.57
N LEU A 148 -7.80 -6.52 -3.81
CA LEU A 148 -8.24 -7.88 -4.08
C LEU A 148 -7.08 -8.87 -4.19
N ALA A 149 -5.94 -8.46 -4.74
CA ALA A 149 -4.83 -9.39 -4.95
C ALA A 149 -4.20 -9.86 -3.64
N PRO A 150 -3.91 -8.98 -2.64
CA PRO A 150 -3.29 -9.43 -1.40
C PRO A 150 -4.22 -10.24 -0.50
N LYS A 151 -3.64 -11.23 0.16
CA LYS A 151 -4.34 -12.06 1.16
C LYS A 151 -4.65 -11.29 2.45
N SER A 152 -3.78 -10.35 2.83
CA SER A 152 -3.94 -9.51 4.02
C SER A 152 -3.68 -8.07 3.65
N VAL A 153 -4.65 -7.20 3.95
CA VAL A 153 -4.57 -5.75 3.72
C VAL A 153 -4.90 -5.05 5.04
N GLU A 154 -4.00 -4.18 5.49
CA GLU A 154 -4.13 -3.39 6.71
C GLU A 154 -4.07 -1.90 6.36
N PHE A 155 -5.00 -1.10 6.90
CA PHE A 155 -5.13 0.32 6.61
C PHE A 155 -4.55 1.17 7.75
N PHE A 156 -3.83 2.23 7.38
CA PHE A 156 -3.14 3.11 8.31
C PHE A 156 -3.37 4.58 7.98
N SER A 157 -3.44 5.41 9.03
CA SER A 157 -3.54 6.86 8.92
C SER A 157 -2.19 7.51 8.56
N ILE A 158 -2.20 8.84 8.33
CA ILE A 158 -0.99 9.64 8.13
C ILE A 158 -0.05 9.64 9.35
N GLU A 159 -0.57 9.37 10.54
CA GLU A 159 0.22 9.19 11.76
C GLU A 159 0.90 7.81 11.83
N GLY A 160 0.49 6.86 10.98
CA GLY A 160 0.92 5.47 11.02
C GLY A 160 0.12 4.60 11.99
N GLU A 161 -1.00 5.11 12.50
CA GLU A 161 -1.90 4.38 13.38
C GLU A 161 -2.82 3.45 12.57
N GLN A 162 -3.10 2.27 13.12
CA GLN A 162 -3.91 1.25 12.45
C GLN A 162 -5.40 1.63 12.52
N LEU A 163 -6.03 1.76 11.35
CA LEU A 163 -7.47 2.04 11.21
C LEU A 163 -8.31 0.76 11.23
N GLY A 164 -7.76 -0.31 10.67
CA GLY A 164 -8.41 -1.61 10.55
C GLY A 164 -7.76 -2.47 9.46
N ASP A 165 -8.40 -3.58 9.14
CA ASP A 165 -8.04 -4.46 8.03
C ASP A 165 -9.20 -4.60 7.03
N LYS A 166 -8.94 -5.29 5.90
CA LYS A 166 -9.95 -5.52 4.85
C LYS A 166 -11.23 -6.18 5.35
N ILE A 167 -11.16 -7.01 6.39
CA ILE A 167 -12.32 -7.71 6.95
C ILE A 167 -13.07 -6.80 7.92
N SER A 168 -12.34 -6.10 8.80
CA SER A 168 -12.95 -5.20 9.78
C SER A 168 -13.61 -3.98 9.15
N LEU A 169 -13.09 -3.51 8.01
CA LEU A 169 -13.60 -2.35 7.25
C LEU A 169 -14.37 -2.75 5.99
N VAL A 170 -14.80 -4.01 5.90
CA VAL A 170 -15.40 -4.55 4.68
C VAL A 170 -16.62 -3.76 4.22
N GLN A 171 -17.41 -3.24 5.17
CA GLN A 171 -18.61 -2.49 4.85
C GLN A 171 -18.27 -1.08 4.36
N GLU A 172 -17.34 -0.39 5.03
CA GLU A 172 -16.88 0.91 4.59
C GLU A 172 -16.24 0.85 3.18
N ILE A 173 -15.51 -0.23 2.90
CA ILE A 173 -14.91 -0.48 1.58
C ILE A 173 -15.98 -0.76 0.54
N HIS A 174 -16.95 -1.65 0.83
CA HIS A 174 -18.07 -1.94 -0.05
C HIS A 174 -18.86 -0.67 -0.40
N ASP A 175 -19.21 0.14 0.60
CA ASP A 175 -20.00 1.36 0.41
C ASP A 175 -19.26 2.42 -0.41
N THR A 176 -17.93 2.42 -0.34
CA THR A 176 -17.09 3.38 -1.09
C THR A 176 -16.81 2.91 -2.52
N THR A 177 -16.59 1.62 -2.72
CA THR A 177 -16.09 1.06 -3.98
C THR A 177 -17.17 0.38 -4.82
N GLY A 178 -18.29 -0.01 -4.20
CA GLY A 178 -19.31 -0.87 -4.81
C GLY A 178 -18.87 -2.34 -4.94
N ILE A 179 -17.64 -2.70 -4.53
CA ILE A 179 -17.16 -4.08 -4.61
C ILE A 179 -17.90 -4.94 -3.61
N SER A 180 -18.51 -6.03 -4.10
CA SER A 180 -19.22 -7.00 -3.27
C SER A 180 -18.41 -7.45 -2.05
N VAL A 181 -19.06 -7.49 -0.89
CA VAL A 181 -18.49 -8.01 0.37
C VAL A 181 -17.92 -9.42 0.18
N GLN A 182 -18.56 -10.25 -0.64
CA GLN A 182 -18.10 -11.61 -0.93
C GLN A 182 -16.77 -11.62 -1.69
N ALA A 183 -16.56 -10.65 -2.61
CA ALA A 183 -15.31 -10.52 -3.34
C ALA A 183 -14.19 -10.05 -2.41
N LEU A 184 -14.48 -9.10 -1.52
CA LEU A 184 -13.54 -8.60 -0.52
C LEU A 184 -13.10 -9.69 0.47
N GLN A 185 -14.00 -10.62 0.79
CA GLN A 185 -13.74 -11.80 1.62
C GLN A 185 -13.00 -12.94 0.89
N GLY A 186 -12.73 -12.79 -0.41
CA GLY A 186 -11.92 -13.75 -1.18
C GLY A 186 -12.71 -14.87 -1.87
N SER A 187 -14.01 -14.66 -2.11
CA SER A 187 -14.79 -15.60 -2.92
C SER A 187 -14.20 -15.74 -4.33
N PRO A 188 -14.16 -16.95 -4.92
CA PRO A 188 -13.62 -17.16 -6.25
C PRO A 188 -14.28 -16.24 -7.29
N LEU A 189 -13.48 -15.65 -8.17
CA LEU A 189 -13.98 -14.76 -9.22
C LEU A 189 -15.07 -15.42 -10.07
N SER A 190 -15.03 -16.75 -10.23
CA SER A 190 -16.05 -17.55 -10.94
C SER A 190 -17.48 -17.35 -10.44
N GLN A 191 -17.67 -16.88 -9.20
CA GLN A 191 -18.98 -16.67 -8.57
C GLN A 191 -19.62 -15.33 -8.92
N PHE A 192 -18.86 -14.38 -9.47
CA PHE A 192 -19.37 -13.07 -9.88
C PHE A 192 -19.75 -13.07 -11.36
N SER A 193 -20.78 -12.33 -11.73
CA SER A 193 -21.18 -12.10 -13.12
C SER A 193 -20.10 -11.33 -13.90
N VAL A 194 -20.19 -11.33 -15.23
CA VAL A 194 -19.25 -10.57 -16.07
C VAL A 194 -19.36 -9.08 -15.78
N ASP A 195 -20.58 -8.56 -15.61
CA ASP A 195 -20.82 -7.15 -15.31
C ASP A 195 -20.21 -6.74 -13.96
N GLU A 196 -20.33 -7.59 -12.93
CA GLU A 196 -19.70 -7.36 -11.62
C GLU A 196 -18.17 -7.43 -11.65
N ARG A 197 -17.58 -8.19 -12.59
CA ARG A 197 -16.12 -8.23 -12.77
C ARG A 197 -15.57 -7.07 -13.59
N MET A 198 -16.43 -6.38 -14.35
CA MET A 198 -16.08 -5.32 -15.29
C MET A 198 -16.49 -3.92 -14.80
N SER A 199 -17.19 -3.83 -13.66
CA SER A 199 -17.58 -2.59 -12.97
C SER A 199 -16.61 -2.25 -11.85
#